data_AF-A0A4W4FTK2-F1
#
_entry.id   AF-A0A4W4FTK2-F1
#
_cell.length_a   1.000
_cell.length_b   1.000
_cell.length_c   1.000
_cell.angle_alpha   90.00
_cell.angle_beta   90.00
_cell.angle_gamma   90.00
#
_symmetry.space_group_name_H-M   'P 1'
#
loop_
_entity.id
_entity.type
_entity.pdbx_description
1 polymer ?
#
loop_
_entity_poly.entity_id
_entity_poly.type
_entity_poly.pdbx_seq_one_letter_code
_entity_poly.pdbx_strand_id
1 'polypeptide(L)'
;MDDEEIDDDEDFHHVEAQDEHVHRQTLDRECGTWDVPHLLGLQEIKSSLLCEPILSESSRLLTVSQIQQLRQHLPAALILNGWTMVYQTHTHGSSLNTLYRTASPLDHCMVLLVRDSYRQVFGAVCSAPLRISSSYYGTGQTFLFAFSPHLQVYKWTGINSYFLKGNNDSFLFGGGRGKFGLWLHGDLVRGRSQQCDTFSNETLSAVEDFLISELEVWALV
;
A
#
# COMPACT_ATOMS: atom_id res chain seq x y z
N MET A 1 3.18 -24.12 78.76
CA MET A 1 1.92 -24.06 79.51
C MET A 1 0.87 -23.42 78.63
N ASP A 2 0.28 -24.08 77.65
CA ASP A 2 0.41 -25.38 76.98
C ASP A 2 -0.52 -25.26 75.75
N ASP A 3 -0.19 -25.98 74.68
CA ASP A 3 -1.02 -26.74 73.73
C ASP A 3 -2.38 -26.12 73.27
N GLU A 4 -2.78 -26.15 71.99
CA GLU A 4 -2.93 -27.36 71.18
C GLU A 4 -2.88 -27.04 69.67
N GLU A 5 -2.22 -27.95 68.94
CA GLU A 5 -2.33 -28.18 67.50
C GLU A 5 -3.74 -28.68 67.14
N ILE A 6 -4.24 -28.31 65.96
CA ILE A 6 -5.11 -29.18 65.16
C ILE A 6 -4.59 -29.18 63.73
N ASP A 7 -4.09 -30.36 63.37
CA ASP A 7 -3.87 -30.88 62.02
C ASP A 7 -5.16 -30.86 61.20
N ASP A 8 -5.03 -30.57 59.90
CA ASP A 8 -5.81 -31.25 58.87
C ASP A 8 -4.93 -31.30 57.60
N ASP A 9 -4.18 -32.40 57.52
CA ASP A 9 -3.66 -32.98 56.29
C ASP A 9 -4.83 -33.36 55.37
N GLU A 10 -4.81 -32.95 54.09
CA GLU A 10 -5.21 -33.82 52.98
C GLU A 10 -4.45 -33.44 51.69
N ASP A 11 -3.37 -34.20 51.47
CA ASP A 11 -2.96 -34.86 50.23
C ASP A 11 -3.11 -34.11 48.89
N PHE A 12 -2.01 -33.54 48.41
CA PHE A 12 -1.74 -33.47 46.98
C PHE A 12 -0.53 -34.35 46.66
N HIS A 13 -0.82 -35.53 46.10
CA HIS A 13 0.19 -36.44 45.58
C HIS A 13 1.14 -35.73 44.61
N HIS A 14 2.41 -35.75 44.96
CA HIS A 14 3.51 -35.41 44.07
C HIS A 14 3.59 -36.50 43.00
N VAL A 15 3.07 -36.24 41.80
CA VAL A 15 3.36 -37.08 40.63
C VAL A 15 4.69 -36.61 40.07
N GLU A 16 5.71 -37.43 40.29
CA GLU A 16 7.03 -37.27 39.68
C GLU A 16 6.89 -37.29 38.15
N ALA A 17 7.31 -36.21 37.50
CA ALA A 17 7.46 -36.17 36.05
C ALA A 17 8.73 -36.93 35.66
N GLN A 18 8.62 -38.25 35.52
CA GLN A 18 9.58 -39.07 34.79
C GLN A 18 8.85 -39.81 33.67
N ASP A 19 9.48 -39.83 32.50
CA ASP A 19 9.16 -40.64 31.31
C ASP A 19 8.02 -40.19 30.37
N GLU A 20 8.22 -39.07 29.68
CA GLU A 20 7.59 -38.81 28.36
C GLU A 20 8.61 -38.61 27.23
N HIS A 21 9.78 -39.25 27.30
CA HIS A 21 10.83 -39.13 26.27
C HIS A 21 10.80 -40.20 25.16
N VAL A 22 9.77 -41.06 25.06
CA VAL A 22 9.82 -42.23 24.16
C VAL A 22 8.58 -42.43 23.24
N HIS A 23 7.57 -41.54 23.23
CA HIS A 23 6.39 -41.77 22.36
C HIS A 23 5.91 -40.62 21.47
N ARG A 24 6.79 -39.67 21.15
CA ARG A 24 6.51 -38.61 20.17
C ARG A 24 7.37 -38.67 18.90
N GLN A 25 7.93 -39.84 18.58
CA GLN A 25 8.77 -40.04 17.39
C GLN A 25 8.06 -40.71 16.19
N THR A 26 6.72 -40.77 16.16
CA THR A 26 6.01 -41.45 15.06
C THR A 26 4.87 -40.66 14.41
N LEU A 27 4.83 -39.33 14.57
CA LEU A 27 3.87 -38.47 13.84
C LEU A 27 4.53 -37.46 12.89
N ASP A 28 5.83 -37.56 12.65
CA ASP A 28 6.56 -36.67 11.73
C ASP A 28 6.82 -37.28 10.34
N ARG A 29 6.15 -38.39 9.99
CA ARG A 29 6.53 -39.17 8.80
C ARG A 29 5.59 -39.17 7.60
N GLU A 30 4.47 -38.47 7.64
CA GLU A 30 3.65 -38.22 6.44
C GLU A 30 2.99 -36.84 6.47
N CYS A 31 3.74 -35.78 6.80
CA CYS A 31 3.40 -34.46 6.28
C CYS A 31 4.31 -34.24 5.08
N GLY A 32 3.86 -34.72 3.91
CA GLY A 32 4.53 -34.48 2.65
C GLY A 32 4.90 -33.00 2.57
N THR A 33 6.12 -32.72 2.11
CA THR A 33 6.56 -31.36 1.80
C THR A 33 5.48 -30.71 0.96
N TRP A 34 4.65 -29.88 1.58
CA TRP A 34 3.70 -29.08 0.83
C TRP A 34 4.56 -28.15 0.01
N ASP A 35 4.70 -28.41 -1.28
CA ASP A 35 5.30 -27.48 -2.24
C ASP A 35 4.31 -26.31 -2.39
N VAL A 36 4.28 -25.47 -1.35
CA VAL A 36 3.40 -24.30 -1.20
C VAL A 36 3.44 -23.39 -2.44
N PRO A 37 4.57 -23.22 -3.16
CA PRO A 37 4.58 -22.43 -4.40
C PRO A 37 3.68 -22.96 -5.52
N HIS A 38 3.44 -24.28 -5.61
CA HIS A 38 2.63 -24.89 -6.66
C HIS A 38 1.12 -24.81 -6.36
N LEU A 39 0.72 -24.88 -5.08
CA LEU A 39 -0.69 -24.86 -4.66
C LEU A 39 -1.34 -23.47 -4.68
N LEU A 40 -0.52 -22.40 -4.68
CA LEU A 40 -1.00 -21.01 -4.71
C LEU A 40 -0.92 -20.36 -6.10
N GLY A 41 -0.60 -21.11 -7.16
CA GLY A 41 -0.45 -20.55 -8.52
C GLY A 41 0.65 -19.49 -8.64
N LEU A 42 1.59 -19.42 -7.67
CA LEU A 42 2.59 -18.36 -7.60
C LEU A 42 3.58 -18.39 -8.76
N GLN A 43 3.80 -19.55 -9.38
CA GLN A 43 4.58 -19.65 -10.62
C GLN A 43 3.86 -19.01 -11.81
N GLU A 44 2.55 -19.19 -11.95
CA GLU A 44 1.74 -18.55 -12.99
C GLU A 44 1.58 -17.04 -12.75
N ILE A 45 1.51 -16.60 -11.49
CA ILE A 45 1.54 -15.18 -11.14
C ILE A 45 2.92 -14.57 -11.46
N LYS A 46 4.01 -15.29 -11.17
CA LYS A 46 5.37 -14.83 -11.52
C LYS A 46 5.59 -14.77 -13.03
N SER A 47 5.08 -15.72 -13.81
CA SER A 47 5.20 -15.69 -15.27
C SER A 47 4.30 -14.62 -15.91
N SER A 48 3.09 -14.39 -15.40
CA SER A 48 2.21 -13.30 -15.85
C SER A 48 2.68 -11.91 -15.43
N LEU A 49 3.44 -11.80 -14.34
CA LEU A 49 4.18 -10.59 -13.98
C LEU A 49 5.31 -10.24 -14.99
N LEU A 50 5.78 -11.21 -15.77
CA LEU A 50 6.72 -10.99 -16.88
C LEU A 50 6.01 -10.58 -18.17
N CYS A 51 4.69 -10.75 -18.26
CA CYS A 51 3.91 -10.31 -19.40
C CYS A 51 3.84 -8.77 -19.46
N GLU A 52 3.69 -8.23 -20.66
CA GLU A 52 3.48 -6.80 -20.85
C GLU A 52 2.22 -6.34 -20.09
N PRO A 53 2.26 -5.18 -19.42
CA PRO A 53 1.10 -4.64 -18.74
C PRO A 53 0.01 -4.30 -19.76
N ILE A 54 -1.22 -4.69 -19.47
CA ILE A 54 -2.38 -4.30 -20.27
C ILE A 54 -2.71 -2.85 -19.92
N LEU A 55 -2.42 -1.92 -20.83
CA LEU A 55 -2.74 -0.51 -20.69
C LEU A 55 -3.76 -0.09 -21.75
N SER A 56 -4.77 0.69 -21.38
CA SER A 56 -5.74 1.25 -22.34
C SER A 56 -5.09 2.23 -23.33
N GLU A 57 -4.02 2.89 -22.89
CA GLU A 57 -3.19 3.81 -23.68
C GLU A 57 -1.75 3.82 -23.16
N SER A 58 -0.82 4.46 -23.88
CA SER A 58 0.58 4.56 -23.43
C SER A 58 0.73 5.63 -22.35
N SER A 59 1.40 5.29 -21.24
CA SER A 59 1.80 6.29 -20.24
C SER A 59 2.90 7.19 -20.78
N ARG A 60 2.77 8.50 -20.50
CA ARG A 60 3.82 9.50 -20.75
C ARG A 60 4.79 9.61 -19.58
N LEU A 61 4.40 9.09 -18.41
CA LEU A 61 5.14 9.23 -17.16
C LEU A 61 6.02 8.04 -16.83
N LEU A 62 5.52 6.82 -17.03
CA LEU A 62 6.25 5.59 -16.75
C LEU A 62 6.56 4.78 -18.01
N THR A 63 7.75 4.19 -18.03
CA THR A 63 8.10 3.15 -19.00
C THR A 63 7.45 1.82 -18.63
N VAL A 64 7.35 0.90 -19.60
CA VAL A 64 6.83 -0.47 -19.39
C VAL A 64 7.57 -1.19 -18.26
N SER A 65 8.90 -1.05 -18.19
CA SER A 65 9.71 -1.65 -17.12
C SER A 65 9.38 -1.09 -15.74
N GLN A 66 9.18 0.22 -15.62
CA GLN A 66 8.78 0.86 -14.37
C GLN A 66 7.38 0.42 -13.93
N ILE A 67 6.45 0.24 -14.87
CA ILE A 67 5.11 -0.29 -14.58
C ILE A 67 5.23 -1.73 -14.07
N GLN A 68 6.06 -2.57 -14.69
CA GLN A 68 6.31 -3.93 -14.22
C GLN A 68 6.91 -3.96 -12.81
N GLN A 69 7.87 -3.09 -12.51
CA GLN A 69 8.42 -2.95 -11.16
C GLN A 69 7.34 -2.56 -10.14
N LEU A 70 6.50 -1.57 -10.46
CA LEU A 70 5.44 -1.11 -9.57
C LEU A 70 4.35 -2.17 -9.36
N ARG A 71 4.01 -2.94 -10.41
CA ARG A 71 3.04 -4.06 -10.36
C ARG A 71 3.42 -5.12 -9.32
N GLN A 72 4.71 -5.39 -9.13
CA GLN A 72 5.19 -6.35 -8.12
C GLN A 72 4.84 -5.95 -6.68
N HIS A 73 4.51 -4.68 -6.46
CA HIS A 73 4.12 -4.15 -5.15
C HIS A 73 2.61 -3.94 -5.00
N LEU A 74 1.81 -4.17 -6.05
CA LEU A 74 0.37 -4.11 -5.93
C LEU A 74 -0.16 -5.25 -5.04
N PRO A 75 -1.30 -5.07 -4.37
CA PRO A 75 -2.02 -6.17 -3.73
C PRO A 75 -2.23 -7.33 -4.72
N ALA A 76 -2.11 -8.58 -4.26
CA ALA A 76 -2.16 -9.76 -5.12
C ALA A 76 -3.39 -9.78 -6.05
N ALA A 77 -4.55 -9.34 -5.54
CA ALA A 77 -5.80 -9.25 -6.29
C ALA A 77 -5.80 -8.24 -7.45
N LEU A 78 -4.84 -7.31 -7.51
CA LEU A 78 -4.76 -6.23 -8.49
C LEU A 78 -3.55 -6.36 -9.44
N ILE A 79 -2.69 -7.35 -9.23
CA ILE A 79 -1.46 -7.52 -10.02
C ILE A 79 -1.76 -7.77 -11.51
N LEU A 80 -2.84 -8.49 -11.80
CA LEU A 80 -3.24 -8.88 -13.14
C LEU A 80 -4.23 -7.90 -13.79
N ASN A 81 -4.72 -6.91 -13.04
CA ASN A 81 -5.64 -5.92 -13.55
C ASN A 81 -4.97 -5.06 -14.63
N GLY A 82 -5.74 -4.74 -15.66
CA GLY A 82 -5.35 -3.75 -16.65
C GLY A 82 -5.39 -2.36 -16.06
N TRP A 83 -4.59 -1.46 -16.63
CA TRP A 83 -4.59 -0.05 -16.23
C TRP A 83 -5.35 0.74 -17.29
N THR A 84 -6.46 1.33 -16.88
CA THR A 84 -7.26 2.21 -17.75
C THR A 84 -7.01 3.66 -17.37
N MET A 85 -6.64 4.50 -18.33
CA MET A 85 -6.43 5.93 -18.10
C MET A 85 -7.76 6.61 -17.74
N VAL A 86 -7.77 7.28 -16.59
CA VAL A 86 -8.95 7.99 -16.05
C VAL A 86 -8.79 9.49 -16.19
N TYR A 87 -7.56 9.97 -16.02
CA TYR A 87 -7.26 11.40 -16.04
C TYR A 87 -5.81 11.62 -16.44
N GLN A 88 -5.57 12.65 -17.24
CA GLN A 88 -4.23 13.17 -17.51
C GLN A 88 -4.32 14.67 -17.72
N THR A 89 -3.37 15.43 -17.15
CA THR A 89 -3.43 16.90 -17.20
C THR A 89 -3.31 17.46 -18.60
N HIS A 90 -2.59 16.79 -19.49
CA HIS A 90 -2.45 17.17 -20.90
C HIS A 90 -3.81 17.25 -21.63
N THR A 91 -4.72 16.31 -21.36
CA THR A 91 -5.99 16.20 -22.09
C THR A 91 -7.16 16.82 -21.33
N HIS A 92 -7.16 16.71 -20.00
CA HIS A 92 -8.28 17.09 -19.14
C HIS A 92 -8.09 18.45 -18.45
N GLY A 93 -6.92 19.08 -18.62
CA GLY A 93 -6.52 20.31 -17.95
C GLY A 93 -5.98 20.08 -16.54
N SER A 94 -5.79 21.15 -15.78
CA SER A 94 -5.22 21.12 -14.43
C SER A 94 -6.26 21.56 -13.41
N SER A 95 -7.20 20.67 -13.09
CA SER A 95 -8.24 20.94 -12.10
C SER A 95 -8.61 19.69 -11.33
N LEU A 96 -8.45 19.74 -10.01
CA LEU A 96 -8.82 18.65 -9.11
C LEU A 96 -10.33 18.34 -9.17
N ASN A 97 -11.16 19.35 -9.41
CA ASN A 97 -12.59 19.15 -9.64
C ASN A 97 -12.88 18.33 -10.90
N THR A 98 -12.11 18.53 -11.98
CA THR A 98 -12.24 17.69 -13.18
C THR A 98 -11.80 16.27 -12.89
N LEU A 99 -10.70 16.09 -12.16
CA LEU A 99 -10.22 14.79 -11.72
C LEU A 99 -11.29 14.04 -10.90
N TYR A 100 -11.95 14.70 -9.94
CA TYR A 100 -13.02 14.06 -9.17
C TYR A 100 -14.20 13.59 -10.02
N ARG A 101 -14.57 14.35 -11.06
CA ARG A 101 -15.67 13.97 -11.97
C ARG A 101 -15.37 12.70 -12.76
N THR A 102 -14.10 12.44 -13.09
CA THR A 102 -13.71 11.24 -13.84
C THR A 102 -13.38 10.06 -12.92
N ALA A 103 -12.75 10.33 -11.76
CA ALA A 103 -12.29 9.29 -10.85
C ALA A 103 -13.39 8.76 -9.92
N SER A 104 -14.15 9.63 -9.27
CA SER A 104 -15.09 9.24 -8.20
C SER A 104 -16.15 8.19 -8.61
N PRO A 105 -16.69 8.18 -9.85
CA PRO A 105 -17.72 7.21 -10.24
C PRO A 105 -17.22 5.77 -10.43
N LEU A 106 -15.91 5.55 -10.57
CA LEU A 106 -15.36 4.26 -11.03
C LEU A 106 -15.26 3.19 -9.95
N ASP A 107 -15.33 3.55 -8.66
CA ASP A 107 -15.19 2.63 -7.50
C ASP A 107 -14.06 1.59 -7.64
N HIS A 108 -12.94 2.00 -8.24
CA HIS A 108 -11.75 1.17 -8.47
C HIS A 108 -10.55 1.68 -7.66
N CYS A 109 -9.59 0.78 -7.40
CA CYS A 109 -8.26 1.18 -6.94
C CYS A 109 -7.56 1.98 -8.05
N MET A 110 -6.75 2.96 -7.65
CA MET A 110 -6.15 3.90 -8.60
C MET A 110 -4.65 4.01 -8.43
N VAL A 111 -3.95 4.29 -9.52
CA VAL A 111 -2.55 4.70 -9.50
C VAL A 111 -2.48 6.15 -9.94
N LEU A 112 -2.10 7.02 -9.01
CA LEU A 112 -1.77 8.41 -9.28
C LEU A 112 -0.28 8.50 -9.59
N LEU A 113 0.04 9.15 -10.70
CA LEU A 113 1.41 9.46 -11.13
C LEU A 113 1.58 10.96 -11.26
N VAL A 114 2.68 11.47 -10.72
CA VAL A 114 3.08 12.87 -10.78
C VAL A 114 4.49 12.91 -11.35
N ARG A 115 4.68 13.76 -12.36
CA ARG A 115 5.99 14.23 -12.77
C ARG A 115 6.14 15.69 -12.36
N ASP A 116 7.22 16.00 -11.68
CA ASP A 116 7.52 17.37 -11.26
C ASP A 116 8.44 18.11 -12.25
N SER A 117 8.69 19.39 -11.97
CA SER A 117 9.63 20.24 -12.73
C SER A 117 11.09 19.78 -12.66
N TYR A 118 11.44 18.90 -11.72
CA TYR A 118 12.76 18.27 -11.60
C TYR A 118 12.86 16.96 -12.38
N ARG A 119 11.81 16.60 -13.13
CA ARG A 119 11.68 15.36 -13.92
C ARG A 119 11.66 14.09 -13.08
N GLN A 120 11.40 14.19 -11.79
CA GLN A 120 11.18 13.02 -10.95
C GLN A 120 9.74 12.55 -11.09
N VAL A 121 9.56 11.23 -11.05
CA VAL A 121 8.24 10.60 -11.13
C VAL A 121 7.96 9.88 -9.83
N PHE A 122 6.85 10.22 -9.19
CA PHE A 122 6.41 9.66 -7.92
C PHE A 122 4.89 9.67 -7.87
N GLY A 123 4.32 9.10 -6.81
CA GLY A 123 2.87 9.08 -6.68
C GLY A 123 2.36 8.14 -5.60
N ALA A 124 1.14 7.69 -5.82
CA ALA A 124 0.41 6.87 -4.85
C ALA A 124 -0.39 5.78 -5.56
N VAL A 125 -0.38 4.58 -4.97
CA VAL A 125 -1.42 3.59 -5.24
C VAL A 125 -2.49 3.76 -4.17
N CYS A 126 -3.72 3.98 -4.60
CA CYS A 126 -4.87 4.32 -3.78
C CYS A 126 -5.83 3.14 -3.76
N SER A 127 -6.20 2.70 -2.55
CA SER A 127 -7.13 1.58 -2.37
C SER A 127 -8.61 1.95 -2.63
N ALA A 128 -8.88 3.17 -3.07
CA ALA A 128 -10.20 3.75 -3.25
C ALA A 128 -10.12 4.89 -4.27
N PRO A 129 -11.24 5.26 -4.93
CA PRO A 129 -11.25 6.35 -5.89
C PRO A 129 -10.91 7.70 -5.26
N LEU A 130 -10.30 8.59 -6.04
CA LEU A 130 -10.05 9.97 -5.63
C LEU A 130 -11.38 10.75 -5.58
N ARG A 131 -11.77 11.21 -4.40
CA ARG A 131 -13.03 11.90 -4.15
C ARG A 131 -12.93 12.91 -3.00
N ILE A 132 -13.90 13.82 -2.94
CA ILE A 132 -14.09 14.71 -1.79
C ILE A 132 -14.59 13.90 -0.60
N SER A 133 -14.02 14.13 0.58
CA SER A 133 -14.40 13.49 1.83
C SER A 133 -14.14 14.39 3.04
N SER A 134 -15.06 14.41 4.01
CA SER A 134 -14.90 15.14 5.26
C SER A 134 -13.86 14.49 6.19
N SER A 135 -13.74 13.16 6.13
CA SER A 135 -12.79 12.35 6.90
C SER A 135 -11.77 11.65 6.00
N TYR A 136 -10.69 11.15 6.61
CA TYR A 136 -9.77 10.24 5.92
C TYR A 136 -10.50 8.94 5.54
N TYR A 137 -10.14 8.38 4.39
CA TYR A 137 -10.69 7.14 3.86
C TYR A 137 -9.61 6.30 3.16
N GLY A 138 -9.99 5.10 2.71
CA GLY A 138 -9.08 4.11 2.14
C GLY A 138 -8.69 3.03 3.15
N THR A 139 -7.79 2.14 2.74
CA THR A 139 -7.30 1.00 3.52
C THR A 139 -5.77 0.99 3.53
N GLY A 140 -5.19 0.11 4.34
CA GLY A 140 -3.74 -0.14 4.40
C GLY A 140 -3.12 -0.68 3.11
N GLN A 141 -3.91 -0.95 2.07
CA GLN A 141 -3.42 -1.25 0.73
C GLN A 141 -2.94 0.01 -0.02
N THR A 142 -3.28 1.21 0.46
CA THR A 142 -2.75 2.46 -0.06
C THR A 142 -1.27 2.59 0.27
N PHE A 143 -0.46 3.06 -0.67
CA PHE A 143 0.97 3.31 -0.44
C PHE A 143 1.52 4.39 -1.35
N LEU A 144 2.64 5.00 -0.94
CA LEU A 144 3.37 5.97 -1.75
C LEU A 144 4.56 5.31 -2.44
N PHE A 145 5.02 5.90 -3.54
CA PHE A 145 6.25 5.49 -4.21
C PHE A 145 6.94 6.66 -4.90
N ALA A 146 8.24 6.51 -5.13
CA ALA A 146 9.04 7.45 -5.91
C ALA A 146 10.08 6.70 -6.75
N PHE A 147 10.40 7.23 -7.93
CA PHE A 147 11.51 6.78 -8.77
C PHE A 147 12.68 7.76 -8.62
N SER A 148 13.64 7.45 -7.73
CA SER A 148 14.79 8.31 -7.47
C SER A 148 16.03 7.53 -6.97
N PRO A 149 16.94 7.07 -7.84
CA PRO A 149 16.76 6.71 -9.26
C PRO A 149 16.07 5.36 -9.45
N HIS A 150 16.00 4.55 -8.39
CA HIS A 150 15.29 3.27 -8.34
C HIS A 150 13.90 3.46 -7.71
N LEU A 151 13.04 2.46 -7.87
CA LEU A 151 11.72 2.45 -7.23
C LEU A 151 11.88 2.31 -5.70
N GLN A 152 11.37 3.30 -4.96
CA GLN A 152 11.17 3.26 -3.52
C GLN A 152 9.66 3.14 -3.24
N VAL A 153 9.28 2.26 -2.31
CA VAL A 153 7.87 2.00 -1.97
C VAL A 153 7.67 2.15 -0.46
N TYR A 154 6.70 2.98 -0.07
CA TYR A 154 6.41 3.33 1.31
C TYR A 154 5.01 2.83 1.67
N LYS A 155 4.96 1.64 2.28
CA LYS A 155 3.72 0.97 2.70
C LYS A 155 3.21 1.55 4.02
N TRP A 156 1.96 1.22 4.35
CA TRP A 156 1.36 1.60 5.61
C TRP A 156 2.16 1.09 6.82
N THR A 157 2.40 1.97 7.80
CA THR A 157 3.16 1.69 9.03
C THR A 157 2.34 0.99 10.12
N GLY A 158 1.00 1.01 10.02
CA GLY A 158 0.12 0.57 11.10
C GLY A 158 -0.17 1.63 12.17
N ILE A 159 0.49 2.80 12.14
CA ILE A 159 0.40 3.80 13.21
C ILE A 159 -0.96 4.53 13.23
N ASN A 160 -1.52 4.83 12.06
CA ASN A 160 -2.81 5.50 11.91
C ASN A 160 -3.46 5.14 10.56
N SER A 161 -4.73 5.49 10.36
CA SER A 161 -5.46 5.21 9.12
C SER A 161 -5.70 6.46 8.26
N TYR A 162 -4.76 7.41 8.25
CA TYR A 162 -4.88 8.69 7.53
C TYR A 162 -4.43 8.58 6.07
N PHE A 163 -5.03 7.68 5.30
CA PHE A 163 -4.57 7.33 3.94
C PHE A 163 -4.89 8.40 2.89
N LEU A 164 -6.17 8.68 2.65
CA LEU A 164 -6.61 9.58 1.58
C LEU A 164 -7.60 10.60 2.14
N LYS A 165 -7.50 11.86 1.73
CA LYS A 165 -8.50 12.90 2.04
C LYS A 165 -8.50 13.99 0.98
N GLY A 166 -9.62 14.15 0.29
CA GLY A 166 -9.82 15.20 -0.71
C GLY A 166 -10.82 16.26 -0.26
N ASN A 167 -10.58 17.52 -0.63
CA ASN A 167 -11.56 18.60 -0.61
C ASN A 167 -11.49 19.38 -1.94
N ASN A 168 -12.21 20.50 -2.05
CA ASN A 168 -12.21 21.31 -3.28
C ASN A 168 -10.85 21.94 -3.60
N ASP A 169 -10.04 22.22 -2.57
CA ASP A 169 -8.81 23.00 -2.68
C ASP A 169 -7.56 22.12 -2.72
N SER A 170 -7.67 20.85 -2.35
CA SER A 170 -6.53 19.95 -2.26
C SER A 170 -6.88 18.47 -2.12
N PHE A 171 -5.89 17.63 -2.39
CA PHE A 171 -5.92 16.20 -2.10
C PHE A 171 -4.70 15.79 -1.28
N LEU A 172 -4.93 14.99 -0.25
CA LEU A 172 -3.94 14.54 0.73
C LEU A 172 -3.76 13.02 0.65
N PHE A 173 -2.50 12.58 0.68
CA PHE A 173 -2.10 11.18 0.79
C PHE A 173 -1.16 11.02 1.98
N GLY A 174 -1.59 10.27 2.99
CA GLY A 174 -0.82 10.05 4.22
C GLY A 174 -0.85 11.28 5.12
N GLY A 175 -1.20 11.08 6.38
CA GLY A 175 -1.27 12.13 7.38
C GLY A 175 -0.42 11.82 8.62
N GLY A 176 -0.61 12.63 9.66
CA GLY A 176 0.11 12.50 10.93
C GLY A 176 0.22 13.85 11.61
N ARG A 177 1.35 14.10 12.26
CA ARG A 177 1.75 15.33 12.99
C ARG A 177 1.74 16.64 12.15
N GLY A 178 0.63 16.98 11.50
CA GLY A 178 0.46 18.18 10.67
C GLY A 178 1.17 18.15 9.32
N LYS A 179 1.77 17.01 8.94
CA LYS A 179 2.48 16.80 7.67
C LYS A 179 1.78 15.75 6.82
N PHE A 180 2.01 15.82 5.51
CA PHE A 180 1.40 14.92 4.53
C PHE A 180 2.46 14.25 3.66
N GLY A 181 2.28 12.95 3.42
CA GLY A 181 3.19 12.17 2.58
C GLY A 181 3.26 12.74 1.16
N LEU A 182 2.09 13.04 0.61
CA LEU A 182 1.91 13.79 -0.62
C LEU A 182 0.66 14.67 -0.48
N TRP A 183 0.77 15.90 -0.95
CA TRP A 183 -0.32 16.88 -1.03
C TRP A 183 -0.32 17.49 -2.42
N LEU A 184 -1.50 17.58 -3.02
CA LEU A 184 -1.72 18.24 -4.30
C LEU A 184 -2.69 19.39 -4.11
N HIS A 185 -2.37 20.55 -4.66
CA HIS A 185 -3.28 21.68 -4.68
C HIS A 185 -4.39 21.49 -5.74
N GLY A 186 -5.52 22.19 -5.56
CA GLY A 186 -6.70 22.07 -6.42
C GLY A 186 -6.50 22.51 -7.88
N ASP A 187 -5.47 23.30 -8.14
CA ASP A 187 -5.03 23.66 -9.50
C ASP A 187 -4.20 22.56 -10.18
N LEU A 188 -3.80 21.50 -9.47
CA LEU A 188 -2.89 20.46 -9.95
C LEU A 188 -1.60 21.00 -10.59
N VAL A 189 -1.16 22.19 -10.15
CA VAL A 189 0.11 22.82 -10.55
C VAL A 189 1.10 22.75 -9.40
N ARG A 190 0.63 22.83 -8.15
CA ARG A 190 1.47 22.84 -6.95
C ARG A 190 1.26 21.57 -6.15
N GLY A 191 2.35 21.06 -5.60
CA GLY A 191 2.29 19.97 -4.65
C GLY A 191 3.36 20.09 -3.58
N ARG A 192 3.20 19.28 -2.54
CA ARG A 192 4.12 19.17 -1.42
C ARG A 192 4.27 17.72 -1.02
N SER A 193 5.48 17.30 -0.66
CA SER A 193 5.74 15.99 -0.07
C SER A 193 6.60 16.17 1.18
N GLN A 194 6.21 15.50 2.26
CA GLN A 194 6.92 15.51 3.53
C GLN A 194 6.88 14.12 4.14
N GLN A 195 7.73 13.88 5.13
CA GLN A 195 7.61 12.68 5.94
C GLN A 195 6.30 12.71 6.76
N CYS A 196 5.57 11.60 6.74
CA CYS A 196 4.34 11.42 7.52
C CYS A 196 4.34 10.10 8.29
N ASP A 197 3.54 10.03 9.36
CA ASP A 197 3.47 8.84 10.22
C ASP A 197 2.79 7.65 9.51
N THR A 198 1.86 7.91 8.58
CA THR A 198 1.09 6.85 7.89
C THR A 198 1.98 5.93 7.06
N PHE A 199 3.00 6.48 6.40
CA PHE A 199 3.85 5.73 5.46
C PHE A 199 5.34 5.75 5.82
N SER A 200 5.76 6.58 6.79
CA SER A 200 7.17 6.82 7.12
C SER A 200 8.02 7.12 5.88
N ASN A 201 7.44 7.79 4.88
CA ASN A 201 8.10 8.10 3.63
C ASN A 201 9.16 9.20 3.78
N GLU A 202 10.15 9.19 2.90
CA GLU A 202 10.98 10.37 2.65
C GLU A 202 10.23 11.35 1.74
N THR A 203 10.76 12.55 1.56
CA THR A 203 10.24 13.49 0.55
C THR A 203 10.35 12.84 -0.83
N LEU A 204 9.22 12.76 -1.54
CA LEU A 204 9.12 12.01 -2.81
C LEU A 204 9.76 12.74 -4.01
N SER A 205 9.91 14.06 -3.90
CA SER A 205 10.59 14.94 -4.86
C SER A 205 11.96 15.38 -4.31
N ALA A 206 12.74 16.10 -5.11
CA ALA A 206 14.04 16.64 -4.75
C ALA A 206 13.93 17.69 -3.62
N VAL A 207 12.76 18.31 -3.49
CA VAL A 207 12.42 19.32 -2.47
C VAL A 207 11.01 19.08 -1.95
N GLU A 208 10.69 19.63 -0.77
CA GLU A 208 9.35 19.45 -0.18
C GLU A 208 8.25 20.08 -1.04
N ASP A 209 8.44 21.31 -1.53
CA ASP A 209 7.49 22.02 -2.40
C ASP A 209 7.91 21.90 -3.86
N PHE A 210 7.02 21.39 -4.71
CA PHE A 210 7.30 21.14 -6.12
C PHE A 210 6.20 21.65 -7.04
N LEU A 211 6.56 21.90 -8.29
CA LEU A 211 5.63 22.20 -9.37
C LEU A 211 5.38 20.93 -10.19
N ILE A 212 4.11 20.65 -10.44
CA ILE A 212 3.65 19.51 -11.24
C ILE A 212 3.76 19.90 -12.71
N SER A 213 4.53 19.15 -13.49
CA SER A 213 4.57 19.31 -14.94
C SER A 213 3.48 18.49 -15.61
N GLU A 214 3.28 17.25 -15.16
CA GLU A 214 2.32 16.31 -15.71
C GLU A 214 1.77 15.40 -14.60
N LEU A 215 0.50 15.01 -14.71
CA LEU A 215 -0.13 14.08 -13.79
C LEU A 215 -1.03 13.13 -14.57
N GLU A 216 -0.96 11.84 -14.23
CA GLU A 216 -1.82 10.78 -14.75
C GLU A 216 -2.54 10.07 -13.59
N VAL A 217 -3.77 9.62 -13.83
CA VAL A 217 -4.51 8.73 -12.93
C VAL A 217 -5.00 7.54 -13.73
N TRP A 218 -4.69 6.34 -13.25
CA TRP A 218 -5.07 5.08 -13.84
C TRP A 218 -5.99 4.31 -12.90
N ALA A 219 -7.07 3.73 -13.40
CA ALA A 219 -7.88 2.76 -12.68
C ALA A 219 -7.37 1.33 -12.93
N LEU A 220 -7.34 0.52 -11.88
CA LEU A 220 -6.99 -0.90 -11.94
C LEU A 220 -8.27 -1.71 -12.14
N VAL A 221 -8.49 -2.23 -13.35
CA VAL A 221 -9.72 -2.93 -13.79
C VAL A 221 -9.47 -4.35 -14.26
#